data_AF-A0A316BCP0-F1
#
_entry.id   AF-A0A316BCP0-F1
#
_cell.length_a   1.000
_cell.length_b   1.000
_cell.length_c   1.000
_cell.angle_alpha   90.00
_cell.angle_beta   90.00
_cell.angle_gamma   90.00
#
_symmetry.space_group_name_H-M   'P 1'
#
loop_
_entity.id
_entity.type
_entity.pdbx_description
1 polymer ?
#
loop_
_entity_poly.entity_id
_entity_poly.type
_entity_poly.pdbx_seq_one_letter_code
_entity_poly.pdbx_strand_id
1 'polypeptide(L)'
;MGTRTKRIVITFIALLVLVGCVFFLVYAAKYASAELFDIEEGAYVEDSEAVDTTDTSETSRATVLMPDVKDWNYLNAQDKLKEFFNQNSLDIKIVIEWCENTDPDKGFYIQSSTPEAGEPLTDVKEIVLIVYEGYTLPETTETTPEETTATETTKATEPSKTKETTKATEATPETTKDEPTKAPQKTVKMPDVTGMNYKDAQKELEKFFKDNGLNITVSVGWGHNSNPDNNLKVICTTPSAGETIDSSTEVVIMMVYEGYNPPINN
;
A
#
# COMPACT_ATOMS: atom_id res chain seq x y z
N MET A 1 -35.59 23.01 -42.09
CA MET A 1 -35.09 21.75 -41.48
C MET A 1 -36.18 20.69 -41.56
N GLY A 2 -35.98 19.69 -42.42
CA GLY A 2 -37.02 18.73 -42.81
C GLY A 2 -37.34 17.71 -41.73
N THR A 3 -38.57 17.20 -41.76
CA THR A 3 -39.12 16.15 -40.89
C THR A 3 -38.24 14.89 -40.77
N ARG A 4 -37.34 14.65 -41.73
CA ARG A 4 -36.35 13.56 -41.69
C ARG A 4 -35.30 13.72 -40.61
N THR A 5 -34.81 14.93 -40.35
CA THR A 5 -33.77 15.17 -39.33
C THR A 5 -34.31 14.95 -37.91
N LYS A 6 -35.58 15.30 -37.67
CA LYS A 6 -36.22 15.08 -36.36
C LYS A 6 -36.38 13.59 -36.03
N ARG A 7 -36.68 12.75 -37.02
CA ARG A 7 -36.82 11.29 -36.81
C ARG A 7 -35.49 10.65 -36.42
N ILE A 8 -34.39 11.03 -37.07
CA ILE A 8 -33.06 10.47 -36.79
C ILE A 8 -32.61 10.81 -35.36
N VAL A 9 -32.82 12.05 -34.92
CA VAL A 9 -32.42 12.48 -33.56
C VAL A 9 -33.21 11.73 -32.48
N ILE A 10 -34.52 11.54 -32.66
CA ILE A 10 -35.35 10.81 -31.70
C ILE A 10 -34.92 9.33 -31.61
N THR A 11 -34.66 8.68 -32.75
CA THR A 11 -34.19 7.29 -32.76
C THR A 11 -32.82 7.14 -32.10
N PHE A 12 -31.91 8.10 -32.30
CA PHE A 12 -30.59 8.08 -31.67
C PHE A 12 -30.65 8.25 -30.15
N ILE A 13 -31.50 9.18 -29.65
CA ILE A 13 -31.70 9.37 -28.21
C ILE A 13 -32.32 8.12 -27.58
N ALA A 14 -33.33 7.51 -28.23
CA ALA A 14 -33.94 6.28 -27.73
C ALA A 14 -32.92 5.13 -27.64
N LEU A 15 -31.99 5.03 -28.60
CA LEU A 15 -30.91 4.04 -28.57
C LEU A 15 -29.95 4.28 -27.39
N LEU A 16 -29.56 5.53 -27.14
CA LEU A 16 -28.66 5.86 -26.02
C LEU A 16 -29.30 5.55 -24.65
N VAL A 17 -30.60 5.84 -24.50
CA VAL A 17 -31.34 5.50 -23.27
C VAL A 17 -31.39 3.98 -23.08
N LEU A 18 -31.66 3.22 -24.14
CA LEU A 18 -31.66 1.76 -24.09
C LEU A 18 -30.31 1.18 -23.68
N VAL A 19 -29.21 1.69 -24.25
CA VAL A 19 -27.84 1.27 -23.88
C VAL A 19 -27.55 1.62 -22.42
N GLY A 20 -27.92 2.81 -21.96
CA GLY A 20 -27.77 3.22 -20.56
C GLY A 20 -28.53 2.30 -19.58
N CYS A 21 -29.77 1.93 -19.91
CA CYS A 21 -30.57 1.01 -19.08
C CYS A 21 -29.94 -0.39 -18.99
N VAL A 22 -29.37 -0.90 -20.08
CA VAL A 22 -28.67 -2.21 -20.06
C VAL A 22 -27.43 -2.15 -19.18
N PHE A 23 -26.62 -1.10 -19.28
CA PHE A 23 -25.46 -0.92 -18.40
C PHE A 23 -25.85 -0.79 -16.93
N PHE A 24 -26.93 -0.06 -16.63
CA PHE A 24 -27.44 0.07 -15.27
C PHE A 24 -27.92 -1.27 -14.70
N LEU A 25 -28.61 -2.09 -15.49
CA LEU A 25 -29.06 -3.42 -15.05
C LEU A 25 -27.90 -4.40 -14.83
N VAL A 26 -26.88 -4.39 -15.70
CA VAL A 26 -25.67 -5.22 -15.52
C VAL A 26 -24.88 -4.78 -14.28
N TYR A 27 -24.79 -3.47 -14.04
CA TYR A 27 -24.15 -2.93 -12.85
C TYR A 27 -24.94 -3.34 -11.59
N ALA A 28 -26.26 -3.11 -11.56
CA ALA A 28 -27.11 -3.51 -10.43
C ALA A 28 -27.03 -5.03 -10.14
N ALA A 29 -27.00 -5.88 -11.16
CA ALA A 29 -26.86 -7.33 -10.98
C ALA A 29 -25.52 -7.73 -10.36
N LYS A 30 -24.43 -7.01 -10.67
CA LYS A 30 -23.10 -7.28 -10.10
C LYS A 30 -23.01 -6.91 -8.62
N TYR A 31 -23.77 -5.92 -8.16
CA TYR A 31 -23.76 -5.46 -6.77
C TYR A 31 -24.89 -6.07 -5.91
N ALA A 32 -25.90 -6.68 -6.53
CA ALA A 32 -26.97 -7.38 -5.81
C ALA A 32 -26.56 -8.74 -5.24
N SER A 33 -25.37 -9.27 -5.52
CA SER A 33 -24.91 -10.59 -5.02
C SER A 33 -23.99 -10.52 -3.78
N ALA A 34 -23.89 -9.37 -3.11
CA ALA A 34 -22.97 -9.18 -1.98
C ALA A 34 -23.60 -9.40 -0.58
N GLU A 35 -24.91 -9.59 -0.46
CA GLU A 35 -25.56 -9.83 0.83
C GLU A 35 -26.59 -10.97 0.74
N LEU A 36 -26.12 -12.19 0.98
CA LEU A 36 -26.95 -13.25 1.53
C LEU A 36 -26.07 -14.08 2.47
N PHE A 37 -25.87 -13.55 3.67
CA PHE A 37 -25.52 -14.40 4.80
C PHE A 37 -26.79 -15.16 5.18
N ASP A 38 -26.82 -16.46 4.88
CA ASP A 38 -27.80 -17.39 5.45
C ASP A 38 -27.64 -17.37 6.97
N ILE A 39 -28.57 -16.70 7.66
CA ILE A 39 -28.80 -16.91 9.08
C ILE A 39 -29.76 -18.10 9.15
N GLU A 40 -29.17 -19.29 9.27
CA GLU A 40 -29.90 -20.52 9.55
C GLU A 40 -30.39 -20.45 11.00
N GLU A 41 -31.66 -20.08 11.21
CA GLU A 41 -32.34 -20.22 12.51
C GLU A 41 -32.45 -21.72 12.83
N GLY A 42 -31.47 -22.24 13.55
CA GLY A 42 -31.49 -23.59 14.11
C GLY A 42 -32.67 -23.76 15.06
N ALA A 43 -33.63 -24.57 14.65
CA ALA A 43 -34.69 -25.07 15.50
C ALA A 43 -34.11 -25.91 16.65
N TYR A 44 -34.50 -25.59 17.87
CA TYR A 44 -34.23 -26.40 19.05
C TYR A 44 -34.93 -27.76 18.91
N VAL A 45 -34.14 -28.82 18.80
CA VAL A 45 -34.59 -30.19 19.07
C VAL A 45 -33.90 -30.61 20.38
N GLU A 46 -34.66 -30.58 21.47
CA GLU A 46 -34.34 -31.37 22.65
C GLU A 46 -34.51 -32.84 22.26
N ASP A 47 -33.40 -33.56 22.05
CA ASP A 47 -33.40 -34.99 22.29
C ASP A 47 -32.06 -35.42 22.88
N SER A 48 -32.18 -35.92 24.11
CA SER A 48 -31.12 -36.41 24.96
C SER A 48 -30.79 -37.85 24.60
N GLU A 49 -29.62 -38.09 24.00
CA GLU A 49 -28.94 -39.37 24.15
C GLU A 49 -27.45 -39.12 24.39
N ALA A 50 -26.92 -39.84 25.38
CA ALA A 50 -25.55 -39.71 25.87
C ALA A 50 -24.54 -40.05 24.77
N VAL A 51 -24.13 -39.03 24.01
CA VAL A 51 -22.99 -39.10 23.10
C VAL A 51 -21.73 -38.95 23.94
N ASP A 52 -20.92 -40.00 23.91
CA ASP A 52 -19.56 -40.04 24.42
C ASP A 52 -18.77 -38.91 23.72
N THR A 53 -18.63 -37.78 24.42
CA THR A 53 -17.88 -36.61 23.95
C THR A 53 -16.42 -36.98 23.98
N THR A 54 -15.94 -37.58 22.89
CA THR A 54 -14.51 -37.65 22.60
C THR A 54 -13.96 -36.24 22.67
N ASP A 55 -13.14 -36.03 23.68
CA ASP A 55 -12.30 -34.87 23.96
C ASP A 55 -11.59 -34.44 22.67
N THR A 56 -12.24 -33.56 21.89
CA THR A 56 -11.57 -32.80 20.84
C THR A 56 -10.63 -31.86 21.56
N SER A 57 -9.43 -32.36 21.81
CA SER A 57 -8.25 -31.62 22.23
C SER A 57 -8.20 -30.35 21.39
N GLU A 58 -8.66 -29.24 21.97
CA GLU A 58 -8.52 -27.90 21.44
C GLU A 58 -7.02 -27.70 21.25
N THR A 59 -6.57 -27.89 20.02
CA THR A 59 -5.20 -27.62 19.64
C THR A 59 -5.12 -26.11 19.67
N SER A 60 -4.69 -25.56 20.81
CA SER A 60 -4.51 -24.13 21.03
C SER A 60 -3.75 -23.57 19.84
N ARG A 61 -4.44 -22.80 18.99
CA ARG A 61 -3.78 -22.14 17.85
C ARG A 61 -2.65 -21.29 18.41
N ALA A 62 -1.47 -21.42 17.83
CA ALA A 62 -0.33 -20.60 18.22
C ALA A 62 -0.75 -19.12 18.14
N THR A 63 -0.60 -18.40 19.25
CA THR A 63 -0.92 -16.98 19.30
C THR A 63 0.07 -16.22 18.44
N VAL A 64 -0.42 -15.62 17.35
CA VAL A 64 0.39 -14.74 16.51
C VAL A 64 0.45 -13.37 17.17
N LEU A 65 1.66 -12.82 17.31
CA LEU A 65 1.88 -11.52 17.94
C LEU A 65 2.13 -10.45 16.88
N MET A 66 1.72 -9.22 17.17
CA MET A 66 1.97 -8.06 16.32
C MET A 66 3.49 -7.79 16.24
N PRO A 67 4.09 -7.70 15.04
CA PRO A 67 5.50 -7.36 14.91
C PRO A 67 5.77 -5.90 15.30
N ASP A 68 7.00 -5.62 15.74
CA ASP A 68 7.46 -4.25 15.97
C ASP A 68 7.77 -3.57 14.63
N VAL A 69 6.89 -2.64 14.27
CA VAL A 69 6.95 -1.87 13.02
C VAL A 69 7.38 -0.42 13.26
N LYS A 70 7.75 -0.07 14.49
CA LYS A 70 8.21 1.29 14.79
C LYS A 70 9.47 1.62 13.99
N ASP A 71 9.55 2.87 13.53
CA ASP A 71 10.63 3.41 12.71
C ASP A 71 10.79 2.71 11.35
N TRP A 72 9.84 1.85 10.96
CA TRP A 72 9.78 1.35 9.59
C TRP A 72 9.22 2.42 8.68
N ASN A 73 9.82 2.56 7.50
CA ASN A 73 9.20 3.33 6.42
C ASN A 73 7.83 2.70 6.08
N TYR A 74 6.76 3.49 6.04
CA TYR A 74 5.40 2.94 5.99
C TYR A 74 5.13 2.07 4.75
N LEU A 75 5.79 2.35 3.62
CA LEU A 75 5.65 1.56 2.39
C LEU A 75 6.22 0.17 2.59
N ASN A 76 7.46 0.10 3.09
CA ASN A 76 8.12 -1.16 3.41
C ASN A 76 7.34 -1.93 4.49
N ALA A 77 6.74 -1.21 5.44
CA ALA A 77 5.96 -1.81 6.50
C ALA A 77 4.66 -2.44 6.00
N GLN A 78 3.94 -1.79 5.07
CA GLN A 78 2.73 -2.38 4.49
C GLN A 78 3.04 -3.73 3.81
N ASP A 79 4.11 -3.80 3.02
CA ASP A 79 4.46 -5.02 2.30
C ASP A 79 4.88 -6.15 3.26
N LYS A 80 5.73 -5.82 4.24
CA LYS A 80 6.17 -6.79 5.27
C LYS A 80 5.03 -7.28 6.16
N LEU A 81 4.10 -6.40 6.54
CA LEU A 81 2.92 -6.79 7.32
C LEU A 81 1.98 -7.66 6.51
N LYS A 82 1.72 -7.35 5.23
CA LYS A 82 0.94 -8.21 4.33
C LYS A 82 1.57 -9.59 4.18
N GLU A 83 2.88 -9.65 3.98
CA GLU A 83 3.60 -10.93 3.89
C GLU A 83 3.46 -11.71 5.21
N PHE A 84 3.69 -11.05 6.34
CA PHE A 84 3.54 -11.66 7.66
C PHE A 84 2.13 -12.20 7.91
N PHE A 85 1.06 -11.45 7.57
CA PHE A 85 -0.31 -11.92 7.73
C PHE A 85 -0.63 -13.08 6.79
N ASN A 86 -0.17 -13.05 5.55
CA ASN A 86 -0.33 -14.16 4.61
C ASN A 86 0.37 -15.44 5.10
N GLN A 87 1.60 -15.34 5.61
CA GLN A 87 2.34 -16.48 6.17
C GLN A 87 1.62 -17.12 7.38
N ASN A 88 0.88 -16.31 8.12
CA ASN A 88 0.11 -16.74 9.29
C ASN A 88 -1.39 -17.00 8.98
N SER A 89 -1.79 -16.94 7.71
CA SER A 89 -3.19 -17.10 7.26
C SER A 89 -4.17 -16.16 7.99
N LEU A 90 -3.74 -14.93 8.24
CA LEU A 90 -4.52 -13.87 8.84
C LEU A 90 -5.09 -12.95 7.75
N ASP A 91 -6.39 -12.68 7.80
CA ASP A 91 -7.08 -11.72 6.92
C ASP A 91 -7.28 -10.40 7.68
N ILE A 92 -6.23 -9.58 7.72
CA ILE A 92 -6.20 -8.32 8.46
C ILE A 92 -6.04 -7.15 7.49
N LYS A 93 -6.92 -6.16 7.65
CA LYS A 93 -6.84 -4.90 6.93
C LYS A 93 -5.83 -3.96 7.61
N ILE A 94 -4.99 -3.31 6.81
CA ILE A 94 -4.07 -2.27 7.29
C ILE A 94 -4.69 -0.90 7.00
N VAL A 95 -4.84 -0.08 8.03
CA VAL A 95 -5.26 1.33 7.96
C VAL A 95 -4.09 2.21 8.37
N ILE A 96 -3.89 3.32 7.69
CA ILE A 96 -2.86 4.30 8.04
C ILE A 96 -3.55 5.55 8.58
N GLU A 97 -3.17 5.96 9.77
CA GLU A 97 -3.50 7.26 10.33
C GLU A 97 -2.28 8.17 10.27
N TRP A 98 -2.46 9.33 9.65
CA TRP A 98 -1.41 10.32 9.50
C TRP A 98 -1.51 11.31 10.66
N CYS A 99 -0.42 11.47 11.38
CA CYS A 99 -0.29 12.47 12.41
C CYS A 99 0.68 13.56 11.94
N GLU A 100 0.33 14.82 12.23
CA GLU A 100 1.23 15.94 12.00
C GLU A 100 2.51 15.76 12.83
N ASN A 101 3.66 15.70 12.17
CA ASN A 101 4.95 15.69 12.83
C ASN A 101 5.55 17.09 12.81
N THR A 102 6.02 17.55 13.96
CA THR A 102 6.75 18.82 14.06
C THR A 102 8.22 18.67 13.65
N ASP A 103 8.68 17.44 13.42
CA ASP A 103 10.05 17.11 13.02
C ASP A 103 10.11 16.80 11.51
N PRO A 104 10.53 17.76 10.68
CA PRO A 104 10.48 17.64 9.22
C PRO A 104 11.55 16.70 8.65
N ASP A 105 12.56 16.34 9.45
CA ASP A 105 13.67 15.47 9.05
C ASP A 105 13.33 13.98 9.20
N LYS A 106 12.19 13.68 9.83
CA LYS A 106 11.66 12.33 9.94
C LYS A 106 10.67 12.13 8.80
N GLY A 107 11.11 11.47 7.74
CA GLY A 107 10.24 11.03 6.64
C GLY A 107 9.05 10.16 7.11
N PHE A 108 8.38 9.49 6.19
CA PHE A 108 7.15 8.74 6.50
C PHE A 108 7.41 7.42 7.26
N TYR A 109 7.70 7.54 8.56
CA TYR A 109 8.01 6.44 9.46
C TYR A 109 6.85 6.18 10.42
N ILE A 110 6.59 4.90 10.67
CA ILE A 110 5.60 4.47 11.66
C ILE A 110 6.12 4.79 13.07
N GLN A 111 5.26 5.37 13.89
CA GLN A 111 5.58 5.73 15.26
C GLN A 111 5.01 4.73 16.26
N SER A 112 3.82 4.24 15.94
CA SER A 112 3.09 3.27 16.73
C SER A 112 2.10 2.52 15.84
N SER A 113 1.62 1.41 16.37
CA SER A 113 0.55 0.61 15.78
C SER A 113 -0.49 0.28 16.83
N THR A 114 -1.71 0.01 16.37
CA THR A 114 -2.77 -0.59 17.17
C THR A 114 -3.23 -1.86 16.46
N PRO A 115 -3.09 -3.06 17.04
CA PRO A 115 -2.47 -3.36 18.34
C PRO A 115 -0.99 -2.97 18.44
N GLU A 116 -0.49 -2.83 19.65
CA GLU A 116 0.93 -2.51 19.90
C GLU A 116 1.84 -3.72 19.62
N ALA A 117 3.13 -3.46 19.43
CA ALA A 117 4.12 -4.51 19.20
C ALA A 117 4.12 -5.54 20.35
N GLY A 118 4.03 -6.83 19.99
CA GLY A 118 3.96 -7.94 20.93
C GLY A 118 2.56 -8.26 21.45
N GLU A 119 1.53 -7.48 21.11
CA GLU A 119 0.15 -7.82 21.45
C GLU A 119 -0.39 -8.95 20.56
N PRO A 120 -1.28 -9.81 21.09
CA PRO A 120 -1.85 -10.90 20.32
C PRO A 120 -2.79 -10.36 19.23
N LEU A 121 -2.70 -10.94 18.03
CA LEU A 121 -3.58 -10.64 16.90
C LEU A 121 -4.86 -11.50 16.88
N THR A 122 -5.27 -12.03 18.03
CA THR A 122 -6.48 -12.84 18.15
C THR A 122 -7.71 -11.95 17.89
N ASP A 123 -8.53 -12.32 16.91
CA ASP A 123 -9.76 -11.62 16.50
C ASP A 123 -9.57 -10.18 15.97
N VAL A 124 -8.33 -9.77 15.72
CA VAL A 124 -8.02 -8.48 15.11
C VAL A 124 -8.37 -8.53 13.63
N LYS A 125 -9.24 -7.64 13.17
CA LYS A 125 -9.61 -7.50 11.74
C LYS A 125 -8.93 -6.32 11.06
N GLU A 126 -8.46 -5.37 11.85
CA GLU A 126 -7.87 -4.13 11.36
C GLU A 126 -6.67 -3.74 12.25
N ILE A 127 -5.60 -3.32 11.60
CA ILE A 127 -4.43 -2.73 12.25
C ILE A 127 -4.32 -1.29 11.79
N VAL A 128 -4.18 -0.38 12.75
CA VAL A 128 -3.97 1.04 12.49
C VAL A 128 -2.49 1.34 12.68
N LEU A 129 -1.85 1.90 11.66
CA LEU A 129 -0.47 2.36 11.70
C LEU A 129 -0.47 3.88 11.80
N ILE A 130 0.13 4.42 12.86
CA ILE A 130 0.27 5.85 13.04
C ILE A 130 1.59 6.28 12.40
N VAL A 131 1.49 7.07 11.33
CA VAL A 131 2.63 7.57 10.54
C VAL A 131 2.75 9.07 10.74
N TYR A 132 3.96 9.51 11.06
CA TYR A 132 4.27 10.93 11.17
C TYR A 132 4.63 11.51 9.79
N GLU A 133 3.98 12.62 9.43
CA GLU A 133 4.30 13.38 8.22
C GLU A 133 5.37 14.43 8.54
N GLY A 134 6.64 14.16 8.19
CA GLY A 134 7.69 15.17 8.22
C GLY A 134 7.58 16.11 7.02
N TYR A 135 7.24 17.37 7.25
CA TYR A 135 7.27 18.43 6.24
C TYR A 135 8.66 19.04 6.10
N THR A 136 9.59 18.42 5.37
CA THR A 136 10.67 19.21 4.76
C THR A 136 10.24 19.66 3.36
N LEU A 137 9.83 20.92 3.23
CA LEU A 137 10.04 21.64 1.97
C LEU A 137 11.55 21.86 1.85
N PRO A 138 12.29 21.19 0.93
CA PRO A 138 13.67 21.58 0.71
C PRO A 138 13.64 22.99 0.10
N GLU A 139 14.18 23.98 0.80
CA GLU A 139 14.72 25.15 0.12
C GLU A 139 15.79 24.64 -0.83
N THR A 140 15.47 24.61 -2.12
CA THR A 140 16.38 24.22 -3.19
C THR A 140 17.50 25.26 -3.25
N THR A 141 18.58 25.02 -2.52
CA THR A 141 19.89 25.61 -2.82
C THR A 141 20.69 24.56 -3.57
N GLU A 142 20.75 24.72 -4.89
CA GLU A 142 21.69 24.01 -5.76
C GLU A 142 23.10 24.16 -5.17
N THR A 143 23.63 23.08 -4.59
CA THR A 143 25.05 22.94 -4.34
C THR A 143 25.58 21.86 -5.26
N THR A 144 26.43 22.29 -6.19
CA THR A 144 27.22 21.44 -7.07
C THR A 144 28.13 20.56 -6.18
N PRO A 145 28.20 19.24 -6.38
CA PRO A 145 29.03 18.39 -5.54
C PRO A 145 30.52 18.62 -5.85
N GLU A 146 31.28 19.07 -4.84
CA GLU A 146 32.73 19.01 -4.85
C GLU A 146 33.21 17.56 -4.73
N GLU A 147 34.08 17.18 -5.66
CA GLU A 147 34.76 15.91 -5.76
C GLU A 147 35.65 15.67 -4.53
N THR A 148 35.31 14.70 -3.68
CA THR A 148 36.13 14.33 -2.52
C THR A 148 36.85 13.01 -2.79
N THR A 149 38.17 13.10 -2.95
CA THR A 149 39.10 11.98 -3.13
C THR A 149 39.31 11.22 -1.80
N ALA A 150 39.12 9.91 -1.80
CA ALA A 150 39.35 9.05 -0.63
C ALA A 150 40.86 8.93 -0.31
N THR A 151 41.23 9.15 0.95
CA THR A 151 42.58 8.86 1.46
C THR A 151 42.58 7.54 2.21
N GLU A 152 43.28 6.57 1.65
CA GLU A 152 43.56 5.25 2.19
C GLU A 152 44.47 5.36 3.44
N THR A 153 44.04 4.80 4.58
CA THR A 153 44.88 4.66 5.78
C THR A 153 45.03 3.18 6.12
N THR A 154 46.21 2.65 5.82
CA THR A 154 46.68 1.33 6.24
C THR A 154 47.22 1.40 7.66
N LYS A 155 46.84 0.44 8.53
CA LYS A 155 47.62 0.10 9.73
C LYS A 155 47.53 -1.39 10.04
N ALA A 156 48.71 -2.01 10.12
CA ALA A 156 48.96 -3.43 10.37
C ALA A 156 49.09 -3.76 11.87
N THR A 157 49.28 -5.08 12.16
CA THR A 157 49.79 -5.76 13.39
C THR A 157 48.68 -6.43 14.22
N GLU A 158 48.65 -7.71 14.61
CA GLU A 158 49.43 -8.96 14.43
C GLU A 158 48.61 -10.16 15.02
N PRO A 159 49.10 -11.43 15.12
CA PRO A 159 48.30 -12.62 14.86
C PRO A 159 47.78 -13.34 16.11
N SER A 160 46.72 -14.15 15.94
CA SER A 160 46.40 -15.23 16.87
C SER A 160 46.21 -16.55 16.14
N LYS A 161 47.00 -17.55 16.56
CA LYS A 161 46.96 -18.95 16.12
C LYS A 161 45.75 -19.64 16.73
N THR A 162 44.88 -20.21 15.89
CA THR A 162 44.19 -21.46 16.22
C THR A 162 44.17 -22.37 14.99
N LYS A 163 44.69 -23.57 15.21
CA LYS A 163 44.87 -24.65 14.26
C LYS A 163 43.64 -25.55 14.38
N GLU A 164 42.81 -25.63 13.34
CA GLU A 164 41.77 -26.66 13.28
C GLU A 164 41.57 -27.21 11.86
N THR A 165 41.13 -28.45 11.86
CA THR A 165 41.41 -29.51 10.90
C THR A 165 40.60 -29.40 9.61
N THR A 166 41.30 -29.44 8.48
CA THR A 166 40.73 -29.51 7.13
C THR A 166 40.05 -30.86 6.90
N LYS A 167 38.75 -30.86 6.65
CA LYS A 167 38.04 -31.98 6.00
C LYS A 167 37.66 -31.51 4.60
N ALA A 168 38.26 -32.14 3.60
CA ALA A 168 38.00 -31.87 2.19
C ALA A 168 36.58 -32.31 1.84
N THR A 169 35.72 -31.33 1.58
CA THR A 169 34.46 -31.53 0.87
C THR A 169 34.72 -31.20 -0.60
N GLU A 170 34.51 -32.20 -1.45
CA GLU A 170 34.62 -32.14 -2.90
C GLU A 170 33.59 -31.12 -3.43
N ALA A 171 34.08 -30.00 -3.95
CA ALA A 171 33.26 -28.94 -4.51
C ALA A 171 32.69 -29.38 -5.86
N THR A 172 31.39 -29.64 -5.89
CA THR A 172 30.61 -29.69 -7.13
C THR A 172 30.69 -28.32 -7.80
N PRO A 173 31.06 -28.21 -9.09
CA PRO A 173 31.04 -26.93 -9.77
C PRO A 173 29.58 -26.45 -9.89
N GLU A 174 29.25 -25.36 -9.21
CA GLU A 174 28.01 -24.63 -9.44
C GLU A 174 28.04 -24.07 -10.86
N THR A 175 27.24 -24.65 -11.74
CA THR A 175 26.99 -24.12 -13.08
C THR A 175 26.22 -22.82 -12.91
N THR A 176 26.93 -21.69 -12.90
CA THR A 176 26.34 -20.35 -12.94
C THR A 176 25.53 -20.24 -14.24
N LYS A 177 24.21 -20.38 -14.11
CA LYS A 177 23.27 -20.19 -15.20
C LYS A 177 23.16 -18.69 -15.42
N ASP A 178 23.80 -18.19 -16.47
CA ASP A 178 23.71 -16.78 -16.88
C ASP A 178 22.24 -16.35 -16.91
N GLU A 179 21.87 -15.52 -15.95
CA GLU A 179 20.54 -14.92 -15.87
C GLU A 179 20.41 -13.95 -17.06
N PRO A 180 19.35 -14.05 -17.87
CA PRO A 180 19.19 -13.19 -19.03
C PRO A 180 19.21 -11.73 -18.58
N THR A 181 20.20 -10.97 -19.07
CA THR A 181 20.37 -9.54 -18.78
C THR A 181 19.07 -8.81 -19.11
N LYS A 182 18.35 -8.38 -18.08
CA LYS A 182 17.07 -7.65 -18.20
C LYS A 182 17.31 -6.40 -19.05
N ALA A 183 16.51 -6.22 -20.10
CA ALA A 183 16.60 -5.03 -20.95
C ALA A 183 16.48 -3.75 -20.10
N PRO A 184 17.18 -2.65 -20.47
CA PRO A 184 17.12 -1.42 -19.70
C PRO A 184 15.68 -0.90 -19.61
N GLN A 185 15.16 -0.81 -18.39
CA GLN A 185 13.83 -0.28 -18.13
C GLN A 185 13.86 1.25 -18.27
N LYS A 186 12.87 1.82 -18.95
CA LYS A 186 12.75 3.27 -19.10
C LYS A 186 12.39 3.89 -17.75
N THR A 187 13.20 4.83 -17.28
CA THR A 187 12.99 5.55 -16.02
C THR A 187 12.71 7.03 -16.27
N VAL A 188 11.89 7.66 -15.44
CA VAL A 188 11.64 9.11 -15.47
C VAL A 188 11.65 9.71 -14.07
N LYS A 189 11.62 11.04 -13.97
CA LYS A 189 11.55 11.76 -12.69
C LYS A 189 10.11 12.06 -12.33
N MET A 190 9.72 11.80 -11.08
CA MET A 190 8.39 12.11 -10.57
C MET A 190 8.17 13.64 -10.55
N PRO A 191 7.09 14.17 -11.16
CA PRO A 191 6.80 15.59 -11.11
C PRO A 191 6.25 15.99 -9.73
N ASP A 192 6.41 17.27 -9.38
CA ASP A 192 5.78 17.82 -8.18
C ASP A 192 4.34 18.22 -8.48
N VAL A 193 3.39 17.62 -7.75
CA VAL A 193 1.96 17.94 -7.81
C VAL A 193 1.42 18.40 -6.45
N THR A 194 2.32 18.71 -5.51
CA THR A 194 1.97 19.16 -4.17
C THR A 194 1.18 20.47 -4.22
N GLY A 195 0.12 20.57 -3.43
CA GLY A 195 -0.78 21.73 -3.40
C GLY A 195 -1.80 21.79 -4.55
N MET A 196 -1.69 20.92 -5.56
CA MET A 196 -2.72 20.81 -6.60
C MET A 196 -3.99 20.15 -6.04
N ASN A 197 -5.13 20.44 -6.67
CA ASN A 197 -6.34 19.67 -6.38
C ASN A 197 -6.14 18.22 -6.82
N TYR A 198 -6.61 17.24 -6.04
CA TYR A 198 -6.47 15.82 -6.33
C TYR A 198 -6.88 15.44 -7.77
N LYS A 199 -8.02 15.96 -8.25
CA LYS A 199 -8.50 15.63 -9.60
C LYS A 199 -7.59 16.15 -10.71
N ASP A 200 -6.90 17.25 -10.45
CA ASP A 200 -5.98 17.86 -11.41
C ASP A 200 -4.62 17.18 -11.33
N ALA A 201 -4.12 16.90 -10.12
CA ALA A 201 -2.92 16.11 -9.88
C ALA A 201 -2.99 14.72 -10.52
N GLN A 202 -4.11 14.01 -10.34
CA GLN A 202 -4.32 12.69 -10.95
C GLN A 202 -4.22 12.77 -12.48
N LYS A 203 -4.91 13.73 -13.12
CA LYS A 203 -4.85 13.91 -14.58
C LYS A 203 -3.46 14.28 -15.06
N GLU A 204 -2.76 15.12 -14.31
CA GLU A 204 -1.40 15.56 -14.64
C GLU A 204 -0.42 14.39 -14.59
N LEU A 205 -0.50 13.56 -13.55
CA LEU A 205 0.32 12.35 -13.42
C LEU A 205 0.00 11.30 -14.48
N GLU A 206 -1.29 11.01 -14.72
CA GLU A 206 -1.71 10.07 -15.77
C GLU A 206 -1.21 10.52 -17.16
N LYS A 207 -1.32 11.83 -17.45
CA LYS A 207 -0.80 12.41 -18.69
C LYS A 207 0.72 12.30 -18.75
N PHE A 208 1.42 12.67 -17.68
CA PHE A 208 2.88 12.62 -17.60
C PHE A 208 3.42 11.21 -17.81
N PHE A 209 2.83 10.19 -17.18
CA PHE A 209 3.26 8.80 -17.35
C PHE A 209 2.96 8.30 -18.77
N LYS A 210 1.80 8.64 -19.33
CA LYS A 210 1.44 8.29 -20.71
C LYS A 210 2.39 8.92 -21.74
N ASP A 211 2.72 10.20 -21.60
CA ASP A 211 3.65 10.91 -22.49
C ASP A 211 5.07 10.32 -22.40
N ASN A 212 5.40 9.71 -21.25
CA ASN A 212 6.64 8.97 -21.04
C ASN A 212 6.56 7.48 -21.37
N GLY A 213 5.43 6.97 -21.85
CA GLY A 213 5.26 5.54 -22.19
C GLY A 213 5.33 4.61 -20.98
N LEU A 214 5.00 5.11 -19.78
CA LEU A 214 4.86 4.34 -18.56
C LEU A 214 3.38 4.05 -18.32
N ASN A 215 3.07 2.82 -17.89
CA ASN A 215 1.72 2.41 -17.51
C ASN A 215 1.67 2.22 -15.99
N ILE A 216 1.59 3.33 -15.27
CA ILE A 216 1.62 3.37 -13.80
C ILE A 216 0.19 3.53 -13.28
N THR A 217 -0.14 2.76 -12.24
CA THR A 217 -1.39 2.93 -11.50
C THR A 217 -1.19 4.01 -10.45
N VAL A 218 -2.13 4.95 -10.39
CA VAL A 218 -2.16 6.02 -9.40
C VAL A 218 -3.20 5.66 -8.33
N SER A 219 -2.74 5.41 -7.12
CA SER A 219 -3.54 5.10 -5.94
C SER A 219 -3.76 6.36 -5.09
N VAL A 220 -4.82 6.38 -4.28
CA VAL A 220 -5.15 7.50 -3.40
C VAL A 220 -4.99 7.09 -1.95
N GLY A 221 -4.22 7.87 -1.19
CA GLY A 221 -4.19 7.80 0.25
C GLY A 221 -4.89 9.01 0.88
N TRP A 222 -5.41 8.81 2.09
CA TRP A 222 -6.19 9.80 2.82
C TRP A 222 -5.38 10.28 4.02
N GLY A 223 -5.11 11.57 4.09
CA GLY A 223 -4.55 12.27 5.24
C GLY A 223 -5.63 13.03 6.00
N HIS A 224 -5.45 13.16 7.31
CA HIS A 224 -6.23 14.09 8.13
C HIS A 224 -5.48 15.42 8.19
N ASN A 225 -6.16 16.54 7.97
CA ASN A 225 -5.60 17.87 8.21
C ASN A 225 -6.71 18.76 8.77
N SER A 226 -6.35 19.55 9.77
CA SER A 226 -7.23 20.49 10.45
C SER A 226 -7.47 21.78 9.66
N ASN A 227 -6.72 22.01 8.57
CA ASN A 227 -6.82 23.19 7.75
C ASN A 227 -7.81 23.02 6.56
N PRO A 228 -8.97 23.71 6.57
CA PRO A 228 -9.97 23.63 5.50
C PRO A 228 -9.42 24.05 4.13
N ASP A 229 -8.43 24.94 4.09
CA ASP A 229 -7.86 25.44 2.84
C ASP A 229 -7.09 24.37 2.05
N ASN A 230 -6.76 23.25 2.71
CA ASN A 230 -6.08 22.10 2.12
C ASN A 230 -7.04 20.97 1.73
N ASN A 231 -8.35 21.13 1.90
CA ASN A 231 -9.32 20.11 1.54
C ASN A 231 -9.20 19.73 0.05
N LEU A 232 -9.06 18.43 -0.22
CA LEU A 232 -8.84 17.84 -1.55
C LEU A 232 -7.56 18.29 -2.26
N LYS A 233 -6.59 18.87 -1.56
CA LYS A 233 -5.27 19.14 -2.11
C LYS A 233 -4.32 18.00 -1.84
N VAL A 234 -3.39 17.80 -2.77
CA VAL A 234 -2.27 16.88 -2.59
C VAL A 234 -1.32 17.46 -1.56
N ILE A 235 -1.00 16.68 -0.53
CA ILE A 235 -0.03 17.04 0.51
C ILE A 235 1.35 16.45 0.22
N CYS A 236 1.38 15.25 -0.33
CA CYS A 236 2.60 14.58 -0.74
C CYS A 236 2.30 13.47 -1.76
N THR A 237 3.36 12.97 -2.40
CA THR A 237 3.30 11.81 -3.27
C THR A 237 4.35 10.79 -2.86
N THR A 238 4.05 9.52 -3.10
CA THR A 238 5.05 8.45 -3.13
C THR A 238 5.08 7.90 -4.55
N PRO A 239 6.25 7.79 -5.20
CA PRO A 239 7.53 8.38 -4.83
C PRO A 239 7.45 9.92 -4.72
N SER A 240 8.42 10.52 -4.03
CA SER A 240 8.47 11.97 -3.83
C SER A 240 8.88 12.69 -5.12
N ALA A 241 8.57 13.99 -5.22
CA ALA A 241 8.96 14.79 -6.37
C ALA A 241 10.48 14.73 -6.61
N GLY A 242 10.90 14.50 -7.86
CA GLY A 242 12.30 14.35 -8.24
C GLY A 242 12.88 12.93 -8.02
N GLU A 243 12.13 12.00 -7.44
CA GLU A 243 12.55 10.59 -7.39
C GLU A 243 12.44 9.91 -8.76
N THR A 244 13.28 8.92 -8.99
CA THR A 244 13.30 8.16 -10.24
C THR A 244 12.28 7.03 -10.16
N ILE A 245 11.44 6.92 -11.17
CA ILE A 245 10.37 5.91 -11.26
C ILE A 245 10.48 5.13 -12.57
N ASP A 246 9.99 3.89 -12.55
CA ASP A 246 9.86 3.02 -13.72
C ASP A 246 8.43 2.47 -13.86
N SER A 247 8.20 1.65 -14.88
CA SER A 247 6.87 1.07 -15.16
C SER A 247 6.34 0.11 -14.09
N SER A 248 7.18 -0.31 -13.14
CA SER A 248 6.79 -1.18 -12.03
C SER A 248 6.54 -0.42 -10.73
N THR A 249 6.79 0.89 -10.71
CA THR A 249 6.64 1.72 -9.52
C THR A 249 5.16 2.05 -9.30
N GLU A 250 4.63 1.77 -8.11
CA GLU A 250 3.30 2.25 -7.71
C GLU A 250 3.39 3.71 -7.27
N VAL A 251 2.44 4.55 -7.72
CA VAL A 251 2.36 5.95 -7.34
C VAL A 251 1.15 6.17 -6.45
N VAL A 252 1.37 6.74 -5.27
CA VAL A 252 0.32 7.08 -4.31
C VAL A 252 0.26 8.60 -4.17
N ILE A 253 -0.91 9.17 -4.41
CA ILE A 253 -1.22 10.57 -4.10
C ILE A 253 -1.86 10.62 -2.72
N MET A 254 -1.26 11.37 -1.81
CA MET A 254 -1.83 11.64 -0.50
C MET A 254 -2.62 12.93 -0.57
N MET A 255 -3.89 12.90 -0.22
CA MET A 255 -4.73 14.09 -0.15
C MET A 255 -5.40 14.23 1.20
N VAL A 256 -5.69 15.46 1.56
CA VAL A 256 -6.47 15.79 2.76
C VAL A 256 -7.95 15.70 2.45
N TYR A 257 -8.72 15.05 3.32
CA TYR A 257 -10.18 15.15 3.30
C TYR A 257 -10.69 15.70 4.63
N GLU A 258 -11.36 16.85 4.56
CA GLU A 258 -12.02 17.45 5.71
C GLU A 258 -13.34 16.71 5.98
N GLY A 259 -13.51 16.17 7.20
CA GLY A 259 -14.78 15.58 7.64
C GLY A 259 -14.84 14.06 7.73
N TYR A 260 -13.71 13.33 7.64
CA TYR A 260 -13.70 11.95 8.12
C TYR A 260 -13.65 11.97 9.65
N ASN A 261 -14.83 11.94 10.27
CA ASN A 261 -14.97 11.50 11.65
C ASN A 261 -15.10 9.98 11.54
N PRO A 262 -14.03 9.18 11.79
CA PRO A 262 -14.19 7.73 11.79
C PRO A 262 -15.33 7.42 12.76
N PRO A 263 -16.27 6.52 12.43
CA PRO A 263 -17.29 6.11 13.38
C PRO A 263 -16.56 5.65 14.63
N ILE A 264 -16.69 6.43 15.71
CA ILE A 264 -16.27 6.02 17.05
C ILE A 264 -17.21 4.87 17.38
N ASN A 265 -16.78 3.64 17.09
CA ASN A 265 -17.46 2.45 17.54
C ASN A 265 -17.25 2.39 19.05
N ASN A 266 -18.20 2.98 19.80
CA ASN A 266 -18.37 2.74 21.23
C ASN A 266 -18.85 1.31 21.48
#